data_AF-A0A2P8AUE2-F1
#
_entry.id   AF-A0A2P8AUE2-F1
#
_cell.length_a   1.000
_cell.length_b   1.000
_cell.length_c   1.000
_cell.angle_alpha   90.00
_cell.angle_beta   90.00
_cell.angle_gamma   90.00
#
_symmetry.space_group_name_H-M   'P 1'
#
loop_
_entity.id
_entity.type
_entity.pdbx_description
1 polymer ?
#
loop_
_entity_poly.entity_id
_entity_poly.type
_entity_poly.pdbx_seq_one_letter_code
_entity_poly.pdbx_strand_id
1 'polypeptide(L)' 'MDYRQSDVEVVYRRGDWHSWGDIVHWLERGLSRDQQADNELSEAESRQLLDDFRKLDQQGTEFIDDPGRAYRQLQSIH' A
#
# COMPACT_ATOMS: atom_id res chain seq x y z
N MET A 1 -14.24 6.22 -0.19
CA MET A 1 -13.20 6.76 0.72
C MET A 1 -11.91 6.35 0.06
N ASP A 2 -11.20 7.30 -0.51
CA ASP A 2 -9.93 7.06 -1.18
C ASP A 2 -8.78 7.25 -0.19
N TYR A 3 -7.75 6.41 -0.28
CA TYR A 3 -6.54 6.57 0.51
C TYR A 3 -5.74 7.80 0.05
N ARG A 4 -4.97 8.37 0.96
CA ARG A 4 -4.10 9.53 0.77
C ARG A 4 -2.65 9.12 0.73
N GLN A 5 -1.77 10.05 0.39
CA GLN A 5 -0.32 9.83 0.41
C GLN A 5 0.18 9.36 1.78
N SER A 6 -0.36 9.91 2.88
CA SER A 6 -0.03 9.50 4.25
C SER A 6 -0.24 8.01 4.50
N ASP A 7 -1.23 7.42 3.83
CA ASP A 7 -1.61 6.03 4.04
C ASP A 7 -0.60 5.11 3.34
N VAL A 8 -0.09 5.53 2.17
CA VAL A 8 1.04 4.89 1.49
C VAL A 8 2.31 5.01 2.34
N GLU A 9 2.57 6.18 2.92
CA GLU A 9 3.72 6.37 3.83
C GLU A 9 3.64 5.45 5.05
N VAL A 10 2.45 5.21 5.60
CA VAL A 10 2.22 4.24 6.69
C VAL A 10 2.59 2.83 6.23
N VAL A 11 2.21 2.42 5.01
CA VAL A 11 2.59 1.11 4.45
C VAL A 11 4.12 1.01 4.36
N TYR A 12 4.78 2.00 3.76
CA TYR A 12 6.24 2.00 3.57
C TYR A 12 7.03 2.04 4.89
N ARG A 13 6.47 2.63 5.94
CA ARG A 13 7.09 2.64 7.27
C ARG A 13 6.95 1.31 8.02
N ARG A 14 5.99 0.45 7.63
CA ARG A 14 5.65 -0.80 8.35
C ARG A 14 6.42 -2.02 7.88
N GLY A 15 7.21 -1.92 6.81
CA GLY A 15 8.05 -3.01 6.35
C GLY A 15 9.14 -2.54 5.41
N ASP A 16 10.14 -3.40 5.26
CA ASP A 16 11.24 -3.20 4.33
C ASP A 16 10.89 -3.90 3.01
N TRP A 17 10.24 -3.15 2.13
CA TRP A 17 9.64 -3.67 0.90
C TRP A 17 10.64 -3.68 -0.24
N HIS A 18 10.69 -4.78 -1.00
CA HIS A 18 11.60 -4.94 -2.14
C HIS A 18 10.83 -5.14 -3.45
N SER A 19 9.51 -5.31 -3.38
CA SER A 19 8.64 -5.53 -4.53
C SER A 19 7.19 -5.13 -4.21
N TRP A 20 6.37 -4.93 -5.25
CA TRP A 20 4.92 -4.73 -5.09
C TRP A 20 4.28 -5.96 -4.43
N GLY A 21 4.74 -7.16 -4.79
CA GLY A 21 4.31 -8.43 -4.19
C GLY A 21 4.50 -8.49 -2.68
N ASP A 22 5.59 -7.95 -2.13
CA ASP A 22 5.80 -7.91 -0.67
C ASP A 22 4.71 -7.11 0.05
N ILE A 23 4.37 -5.94 -0.52
CA ILE A 23 3.32 -5.06 0.00
C ILE A 23 1.94 -5.74 -0.14
N VAL A 24 1.66 -6.33 -1.30
CA VAL A 24 0.42 -7.08 -1.56
C VAL A 24 0.25 -8.20 -0.55
N HIS A 25 1.27 -9.04 -0.35
CA HIS A 25 1.21 -10.13 0.62
C HIS A 25 1.11 -9.67 2.07
N TRP A 26 1.65 -8.49 2.39
CA TRP A 26 1.44 -7.90 3.71
C TRP A 26 -0.01 -7.42 3.89
N LEU A 27 -0.58 -6.72 2.90
CA LEU A 27 -1.97 -6.25 2.93
C LEU A 27 -2.98 -7.41 2.91
N GLU A 28 -2.71 -8.49 2.17
CA GLU A 28 -3.55 -9.70 2.12
C GLU A 28 -3.65 -10.41 3.47
N ARG A 29 -2.60 -10.35 4.29
CA ARG A 29 -2.62 -10.89 5.66
C ARG A 29 -3.53 -10.09 6.59
N GLY A 30 -3.89 -8.86 6.21
CA GLY A 30 -4.69 -7.96 7.01
C GLY A 30 -3.89 -7.26 8.11
N LEU A 31 -4.47 -6.19 8.64
CA LEU A 31 -3.85 -5.41 9.72
C LEU A 31 -3.87 -6.19 11.03
N SER A 32 -2.73 -6.20 11.72
CA SER A 32 -2.63 -6.77 13.08
C SER A 32 -3.42 -5.94 14.10
N ARG A 33 -3.72 -6.52 15.28
CA ARG A 33 -4.43 -5.80 16.35
C ARG A 33 -3.77 -4.48 16.74
N ASP A 34 -2.45 -4.46 16.90
CA ASP A 34 -1.70 -3.25 17.25
C ASP A 34 -1.80 -2.20 16.14
N GLN A 35 -1.71 -2.64 14.89
CA GLN A 35 -1.82 -1.81 13.70
C GLN A 35 -3.20 -1.18 13.50
N GLN A 36 -4.26 -1.87 13.94
CA GLN A 36 -5.62 -1.35 13.99
C GLN A 36 -5.80 -0.36 15.16
N ALA A 37 -5.09 -0.57 16.27
CA ALA A 37 -5.16 0.30 17.45
C ALA A 37 -4.53 1.69 17.21
N ASP A 38 -3.49 1.77 16.38
CA ASP A 38 -2.86 3.04 16.01
C ASP A 38 -3.75 3.92 15.12
N ASN A 39 -4.80 3.34 14.50
CA ASN A 39 -5.79 4.02 13.68
C ASN A 39 -5.23 4.86 12.50
N GLU A 40 -4.00 4.55 12.08
CA GLU A 40 -3.30 5.21 10.96
C GLU A 40 -3.72 4.70 9.59
N LEU A 41 -4.26 3.48 9.53
CA LEU A 41 -4.74 2.86 8.30
C LEU A 41 -6.01 2.08 8.59
N SER A 42 -7.12 2.46 7.98
CA SER A 42 -8.39 1.75 8.12
C SER A 42 -8.43 0.50 7.24
N GLU A 43 -9.36 -0.40 7.56
CA GLU A 43 -9.60 -1.60 6.75
C GLU A 43 -10.02 -1.24 5.31
N ALA A 44 -10.80 -0.18 5.13
CA ALA A 44 -11.22 0.28 3.80
C ALA A 44 -10.04 0.81 2.96
N GLU A 45 -9.17 1.62 3.55
CA GLU A 45 -7.96 2.14 2.89
C GLU A 45 -7.00 0.99 2.55
N SER A 46 -6.82 0.03 3.47
CA SER A 46 -5.98 -1.14 3.24
C SER A 46 -6.45 -2.01 2.06
N ARG A 47 -7.77 -2.17 1.88
CA ARG A 47 -8.36 -2.92 0.77
C ARG A 47 -8.16 -2.22 -0.57
N GLN A 48 -8.35 -0.90 -0.62
CA GLN A 48 -8.11 -0.15 -1.85
C GLN A 48 -6.63 -0.15 -2.24
N LEU A 49 -5.74 0.04 -1.26
CA LEU A 49 -4.29 -0.06 -1.49
C LEU A 49 -3.91 -1.44 -2.01
N LEU A 50 -4.49 -2.50 -1.45
CA LEU A 50 -4.26 -3.87 -1.92
C LEU A 50 -4.63 -4.02 -3.40
N ASP A 51 -5.82 -3.58 -3.79
CA ASP A 51 -6.28 -3.67 -5.18
C ASP A 51 -5.35 -2.90 -6.14
N ASP A 52 -4.90 -1.71 -5.77
CA ASP A 52 -4.07 -0.88 -6.63
C ASP A 52 -2.60 -1.35 -6.69
N PHE A 53 -2.00 -1.76 -5.57
CA PHE A 53 -0.67 -2.40 -5.58
C PHE A 53 -0.68 -3.69 -6.39
N ARG A 54 -1.77 -4.46 -6.33
CA ARG A 54 -1.92 -5.69 -7.12
C ARG A 54 -1.98 -5.40 -8.62
N LYS A 55 -2.61 -4.29 -9.04
CA LYS A 55 -2.58 -3.86 -10.44
C LYS A 55 -1.18 -3.47 -10.88
N LEU A 56 -0.41 -2.76 -10.04
CA LEU A 56 0.99 -2.42 -10.37
C LEU A 56 1.86 -3.65 -10.57
N ASP A 57 1.71 -4.63 -9.68
CA ASP A 57 2.38 -5.93 -9.76
C ASP A 57 2.02 -6.67 -11.06
N GLN A 58 0.72 -6.75 -11.38
CA GLN A 58 0.23 -7.41 -12.60
C GLN A 58 0.64 -6.71 -13.89
N GLN A 59 0.82 -5.38 -13.87
CA GLN A 59 1.30 -4.60 -14.99
C GLN A 59 2.81 -4.73 -15.21
N GLY A 60 3.54 -5.39 -14.29
CA GLY A 60 4.99 -5.49 -14.34
C GLY A 60 5.69 -4.14 -14.17
N THR A 61 5.05 -3.21 -13.45
CA THR A 61 5.63 -1.89 -13.17
C THR A 61 6.85 -2.06 -12.27
N GLU A 62 7.94 -1.35 -12.55
CA GLU A 62 9.12 -1.36 -11.69
C GLU A 62 8.76 -0.94 -10.25
N PHE A 63 9.33 -1.64 -9.26
CA PHE A 63 9.11 -1.31 -7.86
C PHE A 63 9.72 0.05 -7.51
N ILE A 64 8.98 0.87 -6.77
CA ILE A 64 9.42 2.19 -6.33
C ILE A 64 9.53 2.17 -4.81
N ASP A 65 10.72 2.48 -4.29
CA ASP A 65 11.04 2.56 -2.86
C ASP A 65 10.66 3.90 -2.23
N ASP A 66 10.50 4.96 -3.03
CA ASP A 66 10.02 6.26 -2.57
C ASP A 66 8.47 6.29 -2.46
N PRO A 67 7.90 6.49 -1.25
CA PRO A 67 6.44 6.45 -1.05
C PRO A 67 5.69 7.56 -1.80
N GLY A 68 6.31 8.73 -1.98
CA GLY A 68 5.69 9.85 -2.71
C GLY A 68 5.59 9.59 -4.21
N ARG A 69 6.59 8.94 -4.81
CA ARG A 69 6.55 8.45 -6.19
C ARG A 69 5.60 7.27 -6.33
N ALA A 70 5.60 6.33 -5.39
CA ALA A 70 4.65 5.22 -5.39
C ALA A 70 3.20 5.70 -5.34
N TYR A 71 2.89 6.69 -4.48
CA TYR A 71 1.56 7.31 -4.44
C TYR A 71 1.16 7.92 -5.79
N ARG A 72 2.04 8.68 -6.43
CA ARG A 72 1.76 9.22 -7.77
C ARG A 72 1.51 8.14 -8.82
N GLN A 73 2.25 7.04 -8.74
CA GLN A 73 2.07 5.89 -9.63
C GLN A 73 0.71 5.22 -9.38
N LEU A 74 0.33 5.02 -8.12
CA LEU A 74 -0.97 4.49 -7.72
C LEU A 74 -2.13 5.38 -8.20
N GLN A 75 -1.99 6.70 -8.09
CA GLN A 75 -2.99 7.65 -8.59
C GLN A 75 -3.15 7.63 -10.11
N SER A 76 -2.16 7.15 -10.87
CA SER A 76 -2.23 7.04 -12.34
C SER A 76 -3.03 5.82 -12.84
N ILE A 77 -3.42 4.93 -11.92
CA ILE A 77 -4.22 3.73 -12.23
C ILE A 77 -5.71 4.08 -12.37
N HIS A 78 -6.14 5.21 -11.81
CA HIS A 78 -7.52 5.73 -11.83
C HIS A 78 -7.67 6.85 -12.85
#